data_AF-A0A1Q6UB69-F1
#
_entry.id   AF-A0A1Q6UB69-F1
#
_cell.length_a   1.000
_cell.length_b   1.000
_cell.length_c   1.000
_cell.angle_alpha   90.00
_cell.angle_beta   90.00
_cell.angle_gamma   90.00
#
_symmetry.space_group_name_H-M   'P 1'
#
loop_
_entity.id
_entity.type
_entity.pdbx_description
1 polymer ?
#
loop_
_entity_poly.entity_id
_entity_poly.type
_entity_poly.pdbx_seq_one_letter_code
_entity_poly.pdbx_strand_id
1 'polypeptide(L)'
;MKICSKEALILGGVYMVLATPFSLLGFSVISDILFIVFVISGILLFFNVKFKFIDYILNKHETLSYYLCSFGWVPYFIAVMFLLLVCTHVIFGYEQELFGKSVLTLGIFAVVGFLLSPIVAFFKKKCRK
;
A
#
# COMPACT_ATOMS: atom_id res chain seq x y z
N MET A 1 8.46 9.46 15.38
CA MET A 1 7.50 8.44 14.91
C MET A 1 7.75 8.15 13.44
N LYS A 2 8.01 6.89 13.06
CA LYS A 2 8.39 6.49 11.69
C LYS A 2 7.22 6.14 10.75
N ILE A 3 5.99 6.32 11.18
CA ILE A 3 4.78 5.94 10.41
C ILE A 3 4.63 6.79 9.12
N CYS A 4 5.15 8.02 9.10
CA CYS A 4 5.27 8.85 7.89
C CYS A 4 6.70 8.87 7.32
N SER A 5 7.55 7.89 7.68
CA SER A 5 8.92 7.79 7.17
C SER A 5 8.90 7.31 5.72
N LYS A 6 9.89 7.76 4.94
CA LYS A 6 10.18 7.21 3.61
C LYS A 6 10.29 5.67 3.64
N GLU A 7 10.74 5.11 4.77
CA GLU A 7 10.86 3.67 4.98
C GLU A 7 9.50 2.95 4.94
N ALA A 8 8.47 3.53 5.56
CA ALA A 8 7.12 2.97 5.55
C ALA A 8 6.51 3.04 4.14
N LEU A 9 6.68 4.17 3.45
CA LEU A 9 6.23 4.31 2.06
C LEU A 9 6.96 3.32 1.12
N ILE A 10 8.25 3.08 1.31
CA ILE A 10 8.97 2.06 0.54
C ILE A 10 8.41 0.67 0.84
N LEU A 11 8.15 0.34 2.10
CA LEU A 11 7.58 -0.95 2.47
C LEU A 11 6.20 -1.18 1.81
N GLY A 12 5.32 -0.19 1.87
CA GLY A 12 4.03 -0.23 1.17
C GLY A 12 4.18 -0.33 -0.35
N GLY A 13 5.15 0.40 -0.92
CA GLY A 13 5.43 0.35 -2.36
C GLY A 13 5.91 -1.03 -2.79
N VAL A 14 6.82 -1.64 -2.04
CA VAL A 14 7.35 -2.99 -2.31
C VAL A 14 6.24 -4.02 -2.21
N TYR A 15 5.40 -3.93 -1.17
CA TYR A 15 4.23 -4.80 -1.06
C TYR A 15 3.30 -4.67 -2.28
N MET A 16 2.98 -3.45 -2.71
CA MET A 16 2.12 -3.24 -3.87
C MET A 16 2.71 -3.85 -5.15
N VAL A 17 3.96 -3.55 -5.48
CA VAL A 17 4.59 -4.08 -6.71
C VAL A 17 4.63 -5.60 -6.72
N LEU A 18 4.83 -6.24 -5.56
CA LEU A 18 4.86 -7.69 -5.45
C LEU A 18 3.45 -8.29 -5.45
N ALA A 19 2.52 -7.76 -4.65
CA ALA A 19 1.21 -8.36 -4.43
C ALA A 19 0.26 -8.18 -5.62
N THR A 20 0.29 -7.03 -6.32
CA THR A 20 -0.62 -6.75 -7.45
C THR A 20 -0.56 -7.81 -8.57
N PRO A 21 0.61 -8.21 -9.11
CA PRO A 21 0.65 -9.22 -10.17
C PRO A 21 0.20 -10.60 -9.68
N PHE A 22 0.54 -11.03 -8.46
CA PHE A 22 0.09 -12.32 -7.94
C PHE A 22 -1.42 -12.35 -7.69
N SER A 23 -1.99 -11.24 -7.20
CA SER A 23 -3.43 -11.09 -7.05
C SER A 23 -4.16 -11.11 -8.40
N LEU A 24 -3.64 -10.39 -9.40
CA LEU A 24 -4.22 -10.35 -10.75
C LEU A 24 -4.14 -11.69 -11.49
N LEU A 25 -3.05 -12.46 -11.29
CA LEU A 25 -2.86 -13.77 -11.89
C LEU A 25 -3.66 -14.89 -11.18
N GLY A 26 -4.43 -14.55 -10.13
CA GLY A 26 -5.25 -15.51 -9.40
C GLY A 26 -4.50 -16.37 -8.38
N PHE A 27 -3.24 -16.04 -8.07
CA PHE A 27 -2.48 -16.72 -7.01
C PHE A 27 -2.83 -16.17 -5.63
N SER A 28 -4.06 -16.45 -5.17
CA SER A 28 -4.61 -15.95 -3.90
C SER A 28 -3.70 -16.28 -2.70
N VAL A 29 -3.24 -17.53 -2.58
CA VAL A 29 -2.40 -17.99 -1.46
C VAL A 29 -1.11 -17.17 -1.32
N ILE A 30 -0.45 -16.86 -2.44
CA ILE A 30 0.81 -16.09 -2.43
C ILE A 30 0.52 -14.64 -2.05
N SER A 31 -0.55 -14.06 -2.58
CA SER A 31 -0.99 -12.71 -2.24
C SER A 31 -1.31 -12.57 -0.75
N ASP A 32 -1.98 -13.57 -0.17
CA ASP A 32 -2.36 -13.58 1.25
C ASP A 32 -1.12 -13.69 2.16
N ILE A 33 -0.16 -14.54 1.81
CA ILE A 33 1.13 -14.64 2.53
C ILE A 33 1.87 -13.31 2.46
N LEU A 34 1.94 -12.66 1.29
CA LEU A 34 2.57 -11.35 1.13
C LEU A 34 1.88 -10.28 1.96
N PHE A 35 0.55 -10.32 2.08
CA PHE A 35 -0.20 -9.41 2.93
C PHE A 35 0.14 -9.61 4.42
N ILE A 36 0.21 -10.85 4.91
CA ILE A 36 0.61 -11.14 6.28
C ILE A 36 2.02 -10.63 6.56
N VAL A 37 2.97 -10.90 5.65
CA VAL A 37 4.35 -10.42 5.77
C VAL A 37 4.40 -8.88 5.80
N PHE A 38 3.59 -8.21 4.99
CA PHE A 38 3.47 -6.75 4.99
C PHE A 38 2.94 -6.22 6.33
N VAL A 39 1.89 -6.83 6.88
CA VAL A 39 1.31 -6.41 8.18
C VAL A 39 2.35 -6.58 9.30
N ILE A 40 3.02 -7.74 9.38
CA ILE A 40 4.07 -7.99 10.37
C ILE A 40 5.21 -6.99 10.22
N SER A 41 5.64 -6.72 8.99
CA SER A 41 6.71 -5.76 8.71
C SER A 41 6.30 -4.34 9.10
N GLY A 42 5.04 -3.96 8.87
CA GLY A 42 4.49 -2.66 9.28
C GLY A 42 4.48 -2.50 10.80
N ILE A 43 4.09 -3.54 11.54
CA ILE A 43 4.12 -3.56 13.02
C ILE A 43 5.56 -3.47 13.53
N LEU A 44 6.49 -4.24 12.96
CA LEU A 44 7.91 -4.17 13.33
C LEU A 44 8.49 -2.76 13.10
N LEU A 45 8.11 -2.12 11.99
CA LEU A 45 8.51 -0.76 11.67
C LEU A 45 7.90 0.27 12.65
N PHE A 46 6.68 0.02 13.14
CA PHE A 46 6.06 0.79 14.23
C PHE A 46 6.88 0.73 15.52
N PHE A 47 7.43 -0.45 15.86
CA PHE A 47 8.39 -0.63 16.97
C PHE A 47 9.82 -0.15 16.66
N ASN A 48 10.01 0.70 15.64
CA ASN A 48 11.30 1.23 15.19
C ASN A 48 12.33 0.19 14.74
N VAL A 49 11.92 -1.04 14.41
CA VAL A 49 12.84 -2.03 13.81
C VAL A 49 13.24 -1.56 12.42
N LYS A 50 14.55 -1.36 12.21
CA LYS A 50 15.11 -0.98 10.91
C LYS A 50 15.36 -2.22 10.06
N PHE A 51 14.82 -2.21 8.85
CA PHE A 51 15.10 -3.25 7.87
C PHE A 51 16.28 -2.86 6.98
N LYS A 52 17.34 -3.68 6.97
CA LYS A 52 18.54 -3.44 6.14
C LYS A 52 18.22 -3.32 4.64
N PHE A 53 17.21 -4.06 4.16
CA PHE A 53 16.81 -4.00 2.75
C PHE A 53 16.18 -2.65 2.37
N ILE A 54 15.39 -2.05 3.26
CA ILE A 54 14.76 -0.74 3.01
C ILE A 54 15.84 0.34 2.93
N ASP A 55 16.79 0.31 3.85
CA ASP A 55 17.90 1.26 3.88
C ASP A 55 18.80 1.10 2.64
N TYR A 56 19.01 -0.13 2.19
CA TYR A 56 19.74 -0.42 0.95
C TYR A 56 19.03 0.17 -0.29
N ILE A 57 17.72 0.00 -0.42
CA ILE A 57 16.93 0.57 -1.53
C ILE A 57 16.95 2.10 -1.48
N LEU A 58 16.78 2.66 -0.28
CA LEU A 58 16.77 4.10 -0.06
C LEU A 58 18.10 4.77 -0.47
N ASN A 59 19.23 4.17 -0.09
CA ASN A 59 20.56 4.76 -0.28
C ASN A 59 21.18 4.44 -1.64
N LYS A 60 20.92 3.25 -2.20
CA LYS A 60 21.56 2.80 -3.44
C LYS A 60 20.74 3.06 -4.70
N HIS A 61 19.41 3.11 -4.58
CA HIS A 61 18.51 3.23 -5.72
C HIS A 61 17.52 4.39 -5.55
N GLU A 62 18.03 5.63 -5.64
CA GLU A 62 17.25 6.85 -5.44
C GLU A 62 16.02 6.94 -6.36
N THR A 63 16.17 6.53 -7.63
CA THR A 63 15.05 6.55 -8.59
C THR A 63 13.98 5.51 -8.25
N LEU A 64 14.38 4.30 -7.84
CA LEU A 64 13.45 3.23 -7.47
C LEU A 64 12.70 3.61 -6.18
N SER A 65 13.44 4.11 -5.19
CA SER A 65 12.91 4.60 -3.92
C SER A 65 11.85 5.70 -4.14
N TYR A 66 12.09 6.64 -5.05
CA TYR A 66 11.15 7.70 -5.38
C TYR A 66 9.81 7.17 -5.94
N TYR A 67 9.86 6.21 -6.87
CA TYR A 67 8.65 5.61 -7.42
C TYR A 67 7.92 4.76 -6.38
N LEU A 68 8.64 3.90 -5.64
CA LEU A 68 8.08 3.08 -4.56
C LEU A 68 7.37 3.94 -3.51
N CYS A 69 7.95 5.08 -3.13
CA CYS A 69 7.32 6.02 -2.21
C CYS A 69 6.01 6.62 -2.77
N SER A 70 5.89 6.77 -4.09
CA SER A 70 4.75 7.47 -4.71
C SER A 70 3.44 6.72 -4.57
N PHE A 71 3.44 5.39 -4.67
CA PHE A 71 2.25 4.55 -4.51
C PHE A 71 2.23 3.76 -3.19
N GLY A 72 3.29 3.87 -2.37
CA GLY A 72 3.37 3.17 -1.10
C GLY A 72 2.29 3.53 -0.07
N TRP A 73 1.61 4.67 -0.24
CA TRP A 73 0.48 5.07 0.59
C TRP A 73 -0.79 4.25 0.34
N VAL A 74 -0.96 3.71 -0.87
CA VAL A 74 -2.16 2.98 -1.31
C VAL A 74 -2.52 1.81 -0.39
N PRO A 75 -1.62 0.86 -0.06
CA PRO A 75 -1.97 -0.25 0.82
C PRO A 75 -2.34 0.19 2.24
N TYR A 76 -1.72 1.25 2.75
CA TYR A 76 -2.08 1.81 4.06
C TYR A 76 -3.47 2.45 4.03
N PHE A 77 -3.78 3.21 2.98
CA PHE A 77 -5.10 3.81 2.80
C PHE A 77 -6.20 2.75 2.71
N ILE A 78 -5.97 1.68 1.93
CA ILE A 78 -6.90 0.55 1.83
C ILE A 78 -7.10 -0.10 3.20
N ALA A 79 -6.02 -0.39 3.93
CA ALA A 79 -6.11 -1.03 5.24
C ALA A 79 -6.93 -0.19 6.24
N VAL A 80 -6.69 1.13 6.29
CA VAL A 80 -7.43 2.03 7.19
C VAL A 80 -8.89 2.16 6.77
N MET A 81 -9.17 2.35 5.48
CA MET A 81 -10.55 2.46 4.99
C MET A 81 -11.33 1.17 5.16
N PHE A 82 -10.70 0.02 4.94
CA PHE A 82 -11.31 -1.29 5.18
C PHE A 82 -11.65 -1.47 6.67
N LEU A 83 -10.74 -1.11 7.57
CA LEU A 83 -11.00 -1.18 9.02
C LEU A 83 -12.17 -0.27 9.42
N LEU A 84 -12.23 0.96 8.90
CA LEU A 84 -13.36 1.87 9.12
C LEU A 84 -14.68 1.30 8.56
N LEU A 85 -14.64 0.66 7.39
CA LEU A 85 -15.81 0.02 6.78
C LEU A 85 -16.31 -1.15 7.62
N VAL A 86 -15.41 -1.98 8.15
CA VAL A 86 -15.76 -3.09 9.05
C VAL A 86 -16.35 -2.56 10.36
N CYS A 87 -15.72 -1.54 10.97
CA CYS A 87 -16.24 -0.91 12.19
C CYS A 87 -17.65 -0.34 11.98
N THR A 88 -17.88 0.36 10.86
CA THR A 88 -19.20 0.92 10.56
C THR A 88 -20.24 -0.16 10.29
N HIS A 89 -19.88 -1.26 9.64
CA HIS A 89 -20.78 -2.39 9.45
C HIS A 89 -21.19 -3.03 10.80
N VAL A 90 -20.23 -3.24 11.70
CA VAL A 90 -20.48 -3.85 13.03
C VAL A 90 -21.34 -2.93 13.92
N ILE A 91 -21.09 -1.62 13.89
CA ILE A 91 -21.78 -0.65 14.76
C ILE A 91 -23.19 -0.30 14.24
N PHE A 92 -23.34 -0.10 12.93
CA PHE A 92 -24.59 0.40 12.34
C PHE A 92 -25.42 -0.67 11.65
N GLY A 93 -24.92 -1.90 11.50
CA GLY A 93 -25.68 -3.01 10.92
C GLY A 93 -26.09 -2.78 9.46
N TYR A 94 -25.20 -2.19 8.66
CA TYR A 94 -25.46 -1.93 7.23
C TYR A 94 -25.87 -3.19 6.46
N GLU A 95 -26.76 -3.04 5.49
CA GLU A 95 -27.13 -4.11 4.57
C GLU A 95 -25.91 -4.63 3.79
N GLN A 96 -25.86 -5.95 3.59
CA GLN A 96 -24.73 -6.64 2.96
C GLN A 96 -24.43 -6.12 1.54
N GLU A 97 -25.46 -5.71 0.78
CA GLU A 97 -25.27 -5.15 -0.56
C GLU A 97 -24.52 -3.82 -0.55
N LEU A 98 -24.83 -2.94 0.40
CA LEU A 98 -24.19 -1.64 0.56
C LEU A 98 -22.73 -1.79 0.98
N PHE A 99 -22.45 -2.76 1.86
CA PHE A 99 -21.10 -3.13 2.24
C PHE A 99 -20.29 -3.61 1.02
N GLY A 100 -20.83 -4.54 0.23
CA GLY A 100 -20.18 -5.06 -0.98
C GLY A 100 -19.87 -3.97 -2.01
N LYS A 101 -20.82 -3.06 -2.27
CA LYS A 101 -20.60 -1.91 -3.17
C LYS A 101 -19.52 -0.96 -2.66
N SER A 102 -19.43 -0.75 -1.35
CA SER A 102 -18.43 0.11 -0.73
C SER A 102 -17.02 -0.48 -0.84
N VAL A 103 -16.88 -1.79 -0.61
CA VAL A 103 -15.61 -2.52 -0.81
C VAL A 103 -15.17 -2.44 -2.27
N LEU A 104 -16.09 -2.65 -3.21
CA LEU A 104 -15.79 -2.56 -4.65
C LEU A 104 -15.35 -1.15 -5.06
N THR A 105 -16.01 -0.12 -4.52
CA THR A 105 -15.64 1.28 -4.76
C THR A 105 -14.24 1.60 -4.23
N LEU A 106 -13.91 1.13 -3.02
CA LEU A 106 -12.56 1.25 -2.46
C LEU A 106 -11.51 0.55 -3.33
N GLY A 107 -11.82 -0.64 -3.86
CA GLY A 107 -10.95 -1.35 -4.80
C GLY A 107 -10.69 -0.55 -6.08
N ILE A 108 -11.73 0.07 -6.66
CA ILE A 108 -11.58 0.93 -7.85
C ILE A 108 -10.70 2.15 -7.54
N PHE A 109 -10.94 2.83 -6.42
CA PHE A 109 -10.10 3.96 -5.99
C PHE A 109 -8.64 3.57 -5.80
N ALA A 110 -8.38 2.40 -5.23
CA ALA A 110 -7.04 1.87 -5.07
C ALA A 110 -6.33 1.63 -6.40
N VAL A 111 -7.00 1.02 -7.37
CA VAL A 111 -6.45 0.76 -8.71
C VAL A 111 -6.16 2.07 -9.44
N VAL A 112 -7.10 3.02 -9.40
CA VAL A 112 -6.91 4.35 -10.00
C VAL A 112 -5.77 5.10 -9.32
N GLY A 113 -5.70 5.08 -8.00
CA GLY A 113 -4.61 5.68 -7.22
C GLY A 113 -3.25 5.06 -7.56
N PHE A 114 -3.19 3.74 -7.75
CA PHE A 114 -1.98 3.04 -8.19
C PHE A 114 -1.53 3.44 -9.60
N LEU A 115 -2.45 3.62 -10.54
CA LEU A 115 -2.12 4.02 -11.91
C LEU A 115 -1.70 5.49 -12.01
N LEU A 116 -2.36 6.39 -11.28
CA LEU A 116 -2.07 7.82 -11.30
C LEU A 116 -0.78 8.19 -10.54
N SER A 117 -0.48 7.50 -9.44
CA SER A 117 0.71 7.79 -8.61
C SER A 117 2.06 7.75 -9.38
N PRO A 118 2.37 6.77 -10.23
CA PRO A 118 3.60 6.76 -11.02
C PRO A 118 3.59 7.80 -12.13
N ILE A 119 2.44 8.12 -12.72
CA ILE A 119 2.28 9.17 -13.73
C ILE A 119 2.62 10.53 -13.10
N VAL A 120 2.02 10.84 -11.95
CA VAL A 120 2.30 12.08 -11.20
C VAL A 120 3.77 12.15 -10.79
N ALA A 121 4.35 11.05 -10.31
CA ALA A 121 5.78 10.99 -9.99
C ALA A 121 6.67 11.24 -11.21
N PHE A 122 6.32 10.70 -12.38
CA PHE A 122 7.05 10.91 -13.62
C PHE A 122 7.03 12.39 -14.04
N PHE A 123 5.85 13.03 -14.06
CA PHE A 123 5.74 14.45 -14.38
C PHE A 123 6.50 15.33 -13.37
N LYS A 124 6.39 15.02 -12.06
CA LYS A 124 7.06 15.79 -11.01
C LYS A 124 8.59 15.65 -11.07
N LYS A 125 9.11 14.50 -11.51
CA LYS A 125 10.55 14.31 -11.77
C LYS A 125 10.99 15.06 -13.03
N LYS A 126 10.16 15.09 -14.07
CA LYS A 126 10.45 15.81 -15.34
C LYS A 126 10.44 17.33 -15.15
N CYS A 127 9.53 17.88 -14.35
CA CYS A 127 9.45 19.31 -14.04
C CYS A 127 10.48 19.79 -13.00
N ARG A 128 11.20 18.88 -12.33
CA ARG A 128 12.31 19.21 -11.40
C ARG A 128 13.68 19.30 -12.10
N LYS A 129 13.75 19.00 -13.39
CA LYS A 129 14.91 19.29 -14.24
C LYS A 129 14.65 20.58 -14.99
#